data_AF-A0A415WBE7-F1
#
_entry.id   AF-A0A415WBE7-F1
#
_cell.length_a   1.000
_cell.length_b   1.000
_cell.length_c   1.000
_cell.angle_alpha   90.00
_cell.angle_beta   90.00
_cell.angle_gamma   90.00
#
_symmetry.space_group_name_H-M   'P 1'
#
loop_
_entity.id
_entity.type
_entity.pdbx_description
1 polymer ?
#
loop_
_entity_poly.entity_id
_entity_poly.type
_entity_poly.pdbx_seq_one_letter_code
_entity_poly.pdbx_strand_id
1 'polypeptide(L)'
;MDIKKTLRYNWEFGRETVAIRVSSYRNNGNLYVGLCHKEGREWEDFGDVTINLPYQFLEPNEAFITGDFTKDMLHFIKEHKLGKVLNETGRSGYATYQKVAFDLARLAEFDPEGVAEHCRFAGIEVPKEKPQKTKKQSRGKER
;
A
#
# COMPACT_ATOMS: atom_id res chain seq x y z
N MET A 1 7.68 20.43 -11.25
CA MET A 1 7.68 19.07 -11.83
C MET A 1 7.52 18.14 -10.66
N ASP A 2 6.32 17.62 -10.45
CA ASP A 2 6.00 16.73 -9.34
C ASP A 2 6.74 15.41 -9.53
N ILE A 3 7.88 15.28 -8.85
CA ILE A 3 8.67 14.05 -8.84
C ILE A 3 7.98 13.11 -7.84
N LYS A 4 6.92 12.41 -8.29
CA LYS A 4 6.36 11.30 -7.53
C LYS A 4 7.45 10.23 -7.36
N LYS A 5 7.64 9.75 -6.13
CA LYS A 5 8.53 8.61 -5.88
C LYS A 5 7.93 7.36 -6.52
N THR A 6 8.79 6.55 -7.13
CA THR A 6 8.37 5.35 -7.85
C THR A 6 8.99 4.10 -7.26
N LEU A 7 8.29 2.99 -7.44
CA LEU A 7 8.71 1.63 -7.09
C LEU A 7 8.71 0.77 -8.35
N ARG A 8 9.54 -0.27 -8.33
CA ARG A 8 9.49 -1.30 -9.37
C ARG A 8 8.40 -2.30 -9.04
N TYR A 9 7.53 -2.58 -9.98
CA TYR A 9 6.51 -3.61 -9.88
C TYR A 9 6.80 -4.69 -10.93
N ASN A 10 7.17 -5.89 -10.45
CA ASN A 10 7.32 -7.07 -11.31
C ASN A 10 6.01 -7.85 -11.21
N TRP A 11 5.35 -8.06 -12.36
CA TRP A 11 4.05 -8.70 -12.46
C TRP A 11 4.02 -9.65 -13.66
N GLU A 12 2.98 -10.46 -13.77
CA GLU A 12 2.86 -11.53 -14.77
C GLU A 12 3.25 -11.12 -16.21
N PHE A 13 2.92 -9.90 -16.64
CA PHE A 13 3.21 -9.43 -18.01
C PHE A 13 4.49 -8.60 -18.16
N GLY A 14 5.25 -8.38 -17.09
CA GLY A 14 6.55 -7.72 -17.19
C GLY A 14 6.93 -6.91 -15.97
N ARG A 15 7.60 -5.77 -16.22
CA ARG A 15 8.11 -4.88 -15.19
C ARG A 15 7.68 -3.46 -15.48
N GLU A 16 7.05 -2.83 -14.50
CA GLU A 16 6.61 -1.44 -14.57
C GLU A 16 7.29 -0.60 -13.48
N THR A 17 7.44 0.71 -13.74
CA THR A 17 7.83 1.70 -12.75
C THR A 17 6.60 2.50 -12.34
N VAL A 18 6.08 2.21 -11.15
CA VAL A 18 4.80 2.74 -10.66
C VAL A 18 4.98 3.73 -9.52
N ALA A 19 4.14 4.74 -9.45
CA ALA A 19 3.91 5.56 -8.27
C ALA A 19 2.73 5.01 -7.48
N ILE A 20 2.78 5.14 -6.15
CA ILE A 20 1.66 4.81 -5.27
C ILE A 20 0.67 5.99 -5.27
N ARG A 21 -0.62 5.66 -5.27
CA ARG A 21 -1.73 6.59 -5.02
C ARG A 21 -2.54 6.09 -3.84
N VAL A 22 -2.80 6.97 -2.88
CA VAL A 22 -3.63 6.67 -1.70
C VAL A 22 -4.90 7.51 -1.76
N SER A 23 -6.02 6.90 -1.40
CA SER A 23 -7.31 7.59 -1.24
C SER A 23 -8.21 6.78 -0.30
N SER A 24 -9.51 7.07 -0.30
CA SER A 24 -10.52 6.32 0.43
C SER A 24 -11.65 5.90 -0.51
N TYR A 25 -12.18 4.70 -0.34
CA TYR A 25 -13.42 4.31 -0.99
C TYR A 25 -14.58 5.18 -0.50
N ARG A 26 -15.28 5.83 -1.42
CA ARG A 26 -16.31 6.84 -1.11
C ARG A 26 -17.44 6.32 -0.21
N ASN A 27 -17.77 5.04 -0.29
CA ASN A 27 -18.96 4.47 0.35
C ASN A 27 -18.80 4.29 1.87
N ASN A 28 -17.58 3.99 2.33
CA ASN A 28 -17.33 3.61 3.72
C ASN A 28 -16.00 4.14 4.29
N GLY A 29 -15.19 4.82 3.47
CA GLY A 29 -13.92 5.38 3.92
C GLY A 29 -12.76 4.41 3.98
N ASN A 30 -12.97 3.14 3.59
CA ASN A 30 -11.92 2.14 3.62
C ASN A 30 -10.72 2.59 2.77
N LEU A 31 -9.52 2.22 3.19
CA LEU A 31 -8.29 2.58 2.51
C LEU A 31 -8.30 2.09 1.05
N TYR A 32 -8.04 3.01 0.13
CA TYR A 32 -7.75 2.73 -1.27
C TYR A 32 -6.27 2.93 -1.53
N VAL A 33 -5.63 1.92 -2.14
CA VAL A 33 -4.27 2.02 -2.69
C VAL A 33 -4.32 1.62 -4.16
N GLY A 34 -3.82 2.49 -5.03
CA GLY A 34 -3.68 2.28 -6.46
C GLY A 34 -2.24 2.50 -6.92
N LEU A 35 -1.97 2.07 -8.14
CA LEU A 35 -0.72 2.27 -8.85
C LEU A 35 -0.97 3.20 -10.04
N CYS A 36 -0.07 4.15 -10.25
CA CYS A 36 -0.04 4.97 -11.45
C CYS A 36 1.29 4.75 -12.18
N HIS A 37 1.30 4.75 -13.50
CA HIS A 37 2.53 4.76 -14.29
C HIS A 37 2.68 6.09 -15.05
N LYS A 38 3.88 6.36 -15.55
CA LYS A 38 4.15 7.61 -16.26
C LYS A 38 4.12 7.37 -17.76
N GLU A 39 3.10 7.91 -18.42
CA GLU A 39 3.01 7.93 -19.88
C GLU A 39 3.33 9.35 -20.39
N GLY A 40 4.51 9.49 -21.01
CA GLY A 40 5.01 10.80 -21.47
C GLY A 40 5.18 11.82 -20.33
N ARG A 41 4.29 12.83 -20.28
CA ARG A 41 4.31 13.90 -19.28
C ARG A 41 3.28 13.73 -18.17
N GLU A 42 2.34 12.80 -18.31
CA GLU A 42 1.20 12.63 -17.42
C GLU A 42 1.33 11.33 -16.61
N TRP A 43 0.63 11.28 -15.49
CA TRP A 43 0.51 10.09 -14.66
C TRP A 43 -0.86 9.49 -14.90
N GLU A 44 -0.89 8.24 -15.35
CA GLU A 44 -2.12 7.50 -15.66
C GLU A 44 -2.32 6.37 -14.66
N ASP A 45 -3.58 6.00 -14.44
CA ASP A 45 -3.94 4.89 -13.56
C ASP A 45 -3.51 3.56 -14.21
N PHE A 46 -2.69 2.79 -13.49
CA PHE A 46 -2.15 1.51 -13.96
C PHE A 46 -2.96 0.33 -13.41
N GLY A 47 -3.37 0.40 -12.15
CA GLY A 47 -4.21 -0.63 -11.54
C GLY A 47 -4.40 -0.47 -10.04
N ASP A 48 -5.47 -1.07 -9.54
CA ASP A 48 -5.80 -1.04 -8.12
C ASP A 48 -5.01 -2.11 -7.35
N VAL A 49 -4.45 -1.74 -6.20
CA VAL A 49 -3.83 -2.69 -5.27
C VAL A 49 -4.89 -3.26 -4.33
N THR A 50 -5.84 -2.43 -3.92
CA THR A 50 -6.90 -2.80 -2.98
C THR A 50 -8.23 -3.04 -3.68
N ILE A 51 -9.11 -3.80 -3.05
CA ILE A 51 -10.53 -3.93 -3.40
C ILE A 51 -11.39 -3.63 -2.17
N ASN A 52 -12.54 -2.96 -2.36
CA ASN A 52 -13.47 -2.69 -1.26
C ASN A 52 -14.44 -3.85 -1.06
N LEU A 53 -14.48 -4.40 0.15
CA LEU A 53 -15.50 -5.35 0.58
C LEU A 53 -16.40 -4.67 1.63
N PRO A 54 -17.59 -4.17 1.25
CA PRO A 54 -18.37 -3.22 2.06
C PRO A 54 -18.93 -3.78 3.38
N TYR A 55 -19.00 -5.12 3.53
CA TYR A 55 -19.57 -5.78 4.70
C TYR A 55 -18.52 -6.41 5.63
N GLN A 56 -17.25 -6.06 5.44
CA GLN A 56 -16.14 -6.54 6.27
C GLN A 56 -15.68 -5.41 7.19
N PHE A 57 -15.45 -5.73 8.45
CA PHE A 57 -14.82 -4.80 9.38
C PHE A 57 -13.33 -4.70 9.08
N LEU A 58 -12.84 -3.48 8.93
CA LEU A 58 -11.46 -3.15 8.65
C LEU A 58 -11.03 -2.03 9.58
N GLU A 59 -9.85 -2.18 10.19
CA GLU A 59 -9.17 -1.04 10.78
C GLU A 59 -8.82 -0.01 9.68
N PRO A 60 -8.64 1.28 10.01
CA PRO A 60 -8.36 2.31 9.01
C PRO A 60 -7.21 1.99 8.06
N ASN A 61 -6.18 1.29 8.51
CA ASN A 61 -5.03 0.90 7.69
C ASN A 61 -5.16 -0.49 7.04
N GLU A 62 -6.28 -1.18 7.22
CA GLU A 62 -6.51 -2.50 6.65
C GLU A 62 -7.29 -2.40 5.33
N ALA A 63 -6.89 -3.23 4.37
CA ALA A 63 -7.64 -3.41 3.14
C ALA A 63 -7.45 -4.83 2.60
N PHE A 64 -8.36 -5.23 1.71
CA PHE A 64 -8.23 -6.46 0.95
C PHE A 64 -7.47 -6.18 -0.35
N ILE A 65 -6.59 -7.10 -0.73
CA ILE A 65 -5.84 -7.00 -1.99
C ILE A 65 -6.74 -7.45 -3.13
N THR A 66 -6.65 -6.78 -4.28
CA THR A 66 -7.39 -7.15 -5.49
C THR A 66 -7.14 -8.62 -5.85
N GLY A 67 -8.15 -9.25 -6.46
CA GLY A 67 -8.08 -10.66 -6.89
C GLY A 67 -7.13 -10.85 -8.06
N ASP A 68 -7.04 -9.86 -8.94
CA ASP A 68 -6.17 -9.91 -10.11
C ASP A 68 -4.71 -9.81 -9.70
N PHE A 69 -3.86 -10.71 -10.22
CA PHE A 69 -2.43 -10.76 -9.91
C PHE A 69 -2.12 -10.76 -8.40
N THR A 70 -2.99 -11.34 -7.57
CA THR A 70 -2.87 -11.33 -6.09
C THR A 70 -1.47 -11.70 -5.62
N LYS A 71 -0.84 -12.71 -6.24
CA LYS A 71 0.52 -13.17 -5.88
C LYS A 71 1.57 -12.07 -6.09
N ASP A 72 1.50 -11.38 -7.22
CA ASP A 72 2.42 -10.31 -7.58
C ASP A 72 2.20 -9.08 -6.70
N MET A 73 0.94 -8.73 -6.41
CA MET A 73 0.59 -7.64 -5.49
C MET A 73 1.08 -7.90 -4.06
N LEU A 74 0.88 -9.13 -3.55
CA LEU A 74 1.40 -9.51 -2.24
C LEU A 74 2.93 -9.53 -2.20
N HIS A 75 3.59 -9.90 -3.31
CA HIS A 75 5.04 -9.81 -3.43
C HIS A 75 5.50 -8.35 -3.38
N PHE A 76 4.88 -7.48 -4.18
CA PHE A 76 5.16 -6.03 -4.24
C PHE A 76 5.02 -5.36 -2.86
N ILE A 77 3.94 -5.64 -2.13
CA ILE A 77 3.71 -5.13 -0.77
C ILE A 77 4.83 -5.56 0.18
N LYS A 78 5.26 -6.82 0.11
CA LYS A 78 6.32 -7.36 0.97
C LYS A 78 7.69 -6.79 0.60
N GLU A 79 8.02 -6.76 -0.69
CA GLU A 79 9.30 -6.28 -1.23
C GLU A 79 9.57 -4.83 -0.81
N HIS A 80 8.56 -3.97 -0.97
CA HIS A 80 8.68 -2.54 -0.67
C HIS A 80 8.24 -2.15 0.75
N LYS A 81 7.93 -3.15 1.57
CA LYS A 81 7.52 -3.00 2.99
C LYS A 81 6.32 -2.08 3.17
N LEU A 82 5.36 -2.14 2.25
CA LEU A 82 4.17 -1.27 2.26
C LEU A 82 3.14 -1.66 3.32
N GLY A 83 3.25 -2.87 3.87
CA GLY A 83 2.33 -3.38 4.87
C GLY A 83 2.67 -4.79 5.32
N LYS A 84 1.86 -5.31 6.24
CA LYS A 84 1.93 -6.68 6.75
C LYS A 84 0.73 -7.47 6.24
N VAL A 85 1.00 -8.60 5.59
CA VAL A 85 -0.03 -9.58 5.23
C VAL A 85 -0.56 -10.24 6.51
N LEU A 86 -1.88 -10.24 6.68
CA LEU A 86 -2.55 -10.81 7.85
C LEU A 86 -2.97 -12.26 7.60
N ASN A 87 -3.29 -13.02 8.65
CA ASN A 87 -3.83 -14.38 8.49
C ASN A 87 -5.36 -14.37 8.35
N GLU A 88 -5.90 -13.31 7.74
CA GLU A 88 -7.33 -13.09 7.56
C GLU A 88 -7.65 -12.91 6.07
N THR A 89 -8.82 -13.41 5.68
CA THR A 89 -9.32 -13.27 4.31
C THR A 89 -10.78 -12.84 4.30
N GLY A 90 -11.17 -12.09 3.27
CA GLY A 90 -12.52 -11.64 3.03
C GLY A 90 -13.11 -12.34 1.81
N ARG A 91 -14.43 -12.49 1.75
CA ARG A 91 -15.13 -13.12 0.62
C ARG A 91 -16.19 -12.20 0.05
N SER A 92 -16.24 -12.09 -1.28
CA SER A 92 -17.31 -11.37 -2.00
C SER A 92 -18.41 -12.29 -2.55
N GLY A 93 -18.30 -13.60 -2.32
CA GLY A 93 -19.13 -14.64 -2.93
C GLY A 93 -18.49 -15.28 -4.17
N TYR A 94 -17.67 -14.52 -4.92
CA TYR A 94 -16.97 -15.00 -6.12
C TYR A 94 -15.53 -15.44 -5.86
N ALA A 95 -14.82 -14.72 -4.98
CA ALA A 95 -13.43 -14.99 -4.66
C ALA A 95 -13.14 -14.73 -3.18
N THR A 96 -11.95 -15.17 -2.77
CA THR A 96 -11.37 -14.94 -1.45
C THR A 96 -10.20 -13.98 -1.60
N TYR A 97 -10.17 -12.92 -0.79
CA TYR A 97 -9.18 -11.85 -0.89
C TYR A 97 -8.34 -11.79 0.38
N GLN A 98 -7.04 -11.61 0.20
CA GLN A 98 -6.08 -11.54 1.30
C GLN A 98 -6.16 -10.16 1.98
N LYS A 99 -6.30 -10.13 3.31
CA LYS A 99 -6.25 -8.88 4.09
C LYS A 99 -4.80 -8.46 4.34
N VAL A 100 -4.53 -7.17 4.24
CA VAL A 100 -3.23 -6.54 4.53
C VAL A 100 -3.45 -5.34 5.43
N ALA A 101 -2.65 -5.23 6.50
CA ALA A 101 -2.51 -4.02 7.29
C ALA A 101 -1.37 -3.17 6.71
N PHE A 102 -1.70 -2.07 6.04
CA PHE A 102 -0.75 -1.16 5.43
C PHE A 102 0.00 -0.33 6.48
N ASP A 103 1.25 -0.01 6.17
CA ASP A 103 2.04 0.96 6.90
C ASP A 103 1.76 2.36 6.32
N LEU A 104 0.83 3.08 6.95
CA LEU A 104 0.42 4.41 6.50
C LEU A 104 1.59 5.42 6.50
N ALA A 105 2.58 5.27 7.40
CA ALA A 105 3.77 6.14 7.37
C ALA A 105 4.62 5.85 6.13
N ARG A 106 4.79 4.58 5.79
CA ARG A 106 5.49 4.17 4.56
C ARG A 106 4.77 4.66 3.32
N LEU A 107 3.44 4.54 3.27
CA LEU A 107 2.64 5.05 2.14
C LEU A 107 2.76 6.58 2.01
N ALA A 108 2.82 7.31 3.13
CA ALA A 108 2.98 8.77 3.13
C ALA A 108 4.33 9.23 2.55
N GLU A 109 5.35 8.37 2.50
CA GLU A 109 6.59 8.69 1.79
C GLU A 109 6.40 8.84 0.28
N PHE A 110 5.35 8.22 -0.28
CA PHE A 110 5.03 8.20 -1.72
C PHE A 110 3.85 9.12 -2.05
N ASP A 111 2.82 9.14 -1.19
CA ASP A 111 1.63 9.95 -1.36
C ASP A 111 1.18 10.57 -0.01
N PRO A 112 1.87 11.62 0.46
CA PRO A 112 1.58 12.23 1.76
C PRO A 112 0.19 12.88 1.80
N GLU A 113 -0.26 13.46 0.69
CA GLU A 113 -1.56 14.12 0.59
C GLU A 113 -2.71 13.10 0.64
N GLY A 114 -2.60 12.01 -0.13
CA GLY A 114 -3.58 10.93 -0.12
C GLY A 114 -3.70 10.27 1.26
N VAL A 115 -2.58 10.02 1.94
CA VAL A 115 -2.61 9.49 3.32
C VAL A 115 -3.22 10.49 4.29
N ALA A 116 -2.90 11.78 4.18
CA ALA A 116 -3.47 12.80 5.06
C ALA A 116 -4.98 12.96 4.89
N GLU A 117 -5.49 12.88 3.66
CA GLU A 117 -6.93 12.86 3.39
C GLU A 117 -7.59 11.60 3.96
N HIS A 118 -7.01 10.43 3.73
CA HIS A 118 -7.53 9.18 4.27
C HIS A 118 -7.59 9.18 5.81
N CYS A 119 -6.50 9.61 6.47
CA CYS A 119 -6.45 9.70 7.94
C CYS A 119 -7.51 10.66 8.49
N ARG A 120 -7.72 11.81 7.84
CA ARG A 120 -8.79 12.75 8.19
C ARG A 120 -10.16 12.12 8.08
N PHE A 121 -10.42 11.37 7.01
CA PHE A 121 -11.70 10.68 6.82
C PHE A 121 -11.92 9.60 7.89
N ALA A 122 -10.89 8.83 8.22
CA ALA A 122 -10.94 7.77 9.21
C ALA A 122 -10.89 8.28 10.67
N GLY A 123 -10.72 9.59 10.89
CA GLY A 123 -10.65 10.18 12.24
C GLY A 123 -9.39 9.80 13.02
N ILE A 124 -8.29 9.47 12.33
CA ILE A 124 -7.00 9.10 12.92
C ILE A 124 -5.93 10.15 12.63
N GLU A 125 -4.88 10.18 13.46
CA GLU A 125 -3.71 11.00 13.18
C GLU A 125 -2.85 10.37 12.08
N VAL A 126 -2.28 11.21 11.21
CA VAL A 126 -1.28 10.76 10.24
C VAL A 126 -0.06 10.22 11.01
N PRO A 127 0.32 8.95 10.82
CA PRO A 127 1.44 8.41 11.57
C PRO A 127 2.75 9.10 11.16
N LYS A 128 3.52 9.54 12.15
CA LYS A 128 4.87 10.05 11.95
C LYS A 128 5.81 8.88 11.68
N GLU A 129 6.77 9.04 10.77
CA GLU A 129 7.80 8.03 10.53
C GLU A 129 8.40 7.55 11.86
N LYS A 130 8.32 6.24 12.12
CA LYS A 130 9.04 5.66 13.25
C LYS A 130 10.53 5.73 12.90
N PRO A 131 11.41 6.26 13.78
CA PRO A 131 12.85 6.25 13.52
C PRO A 131 13.29 4.82 13.22
N GLN A 132 13.83 4.58 12.02
CA GLN A 132 14.44 3.29 11.70
C GLN A 132 15.51 3.03 12.75
N LYS A 133 15.29 2.04 13.62
CA LYS A 133 16.33 1.54 14.53
C LYS A 133 17.44 0.96 13.67
N THR A 134 18.46 1.76 13.37
CA THR A 134 19.70 1.30 12.77
C THR A 134 20.30 0.30 13.76
N LYS A 135 20.30 -0.99 13.40
CA LYS A 135 21.04 -2.01 14.15
C LYS A 135 22.51 -1.59 14.14
N LYS A 136 23.01 -1.05 15.26
CA LYS A 136 24.45 -0.90 15.50
C LYS A 136 25.06 -2.30 15.40
N GLN A 137 25.82 -2.56 14.35
CA GLN A 137 26.77 -3.67 14.33
C GLN A 137 27.77 -3.43 15.46
N SER A 138 27.65 -4.19 16.53
CA SER A 138 28.69 -4.34 17.54
C SER A 138 29.89 -5.00 16.87
N ARG A 139 30.92 -4.20 16.55
CA ARG A 139 32.27 -4.71 16.24
C ARG A 139 32.76 -5.47 17.45
N GLY A 140 32.76 -6.80 17.36
CA GLY A 140 33.45 -7.67 18.30
C GLY A 140 34.94 -7.32 18.29
N LYS A 141 35.43 -6.87 19.45
CA LYS A 141 36.84 -6.70 19.74
C LYS A 141 37.29 -8.03 20.33
N GLU A 142 37.83 -8.90 19.49
CA GLU A 142 38.52 -10.11 19.97
C GLU A 142 39.99 -9.76 20.22
N ARG A 143 40.50 -10.37 21.28
CA ARG A 143 41.71 -10.02 22.03
C ARG A 143 42.97 -10.60 21.40
#